data_AF-A0A0H3J5B7-F1
#
_entry.id   AF-A0A0H3J5B7-F1
#
_cell.length_a   1.000
_cell.length_b   1.000
_cell.length_c   1.000
_cell.angle_alpha   90.00
_cell.angle_beta   90.00
_cell.angle_gamma   90.00
#
_symmetry.space_group_name_H-M   'P 1'
#
loop_
_entity.id
_entity.type
_entity.pdbx_description
1 polymer ?
#
loop_
_entity_poly.entity_id
_entity_poly.type
_entity_poly.pdbx_seq_one_letter_code
_entity_poly.pdbx_strand_id
1 'polypeptide(L)'
;MFEDLYDTVKKELLIQKDMNGVSKVYRNYEYSRYFHIYTYKYFSKNPKKKDQKLDYNNYYREIRNKSNIDTLSNNFNTTYNTYLNISEDDKLYDSNIEDLEMIIAKYEIAVGKIICLSEQIKEYNCSKDDVIEYMKIRDLMYENVNSIKHKTVEYRRMMWD
;
A
#
# COMPACT_ATOMS: atom_id res chain seq x y z
N MET A 1 -12.39 11.18 -9.58
CA MET A 1 -12.95 9.81 -9.69
C MET A 1 -12.37 8.80 -8.70
N PHE A 2 -11.05 8.79 -8.38
CA PHE A 2 -10.52 8.03 -7.23
C PHE A 2 -10.60 8.81 -5.90
N GLU A 3 -10.47 10.15 -5.93
CA GLU A 3 -10.59 11.01 -4.74
C GLU A 3 -12.00 11.00 -4.12
N ASP A 4 -13.05 10.99 -4.94
CA ASP A 4 -14.44 10.93 -4.45
C ASP A 4 -14.73 9.59 -3.74
N LEU A 5 -14.10 8.51 -4.21
CA LEU A 5 -14.19 7.18 -3.59
C LEU A 5 -13.36 7.13 -2.30
N TYR A 6 -12.20 7.79 -2.27
CA TYR A 6 -11.33 7.88 -1.09
C TYR A 6 -12.09 8.43 0.12
N ASP A 7 -12.70 9.61 -0.02
CA ASP A 7 -13.40 10.26 1.08
C ASP A 7 -14.63 9.47 1.54
N THR A 8 -15.33 8.86 0.60
CA THR A 8 -16.51 8.02 0.88
C THR A 8 -16.11 6.80 1.71
N VAL A 9 -15.08 6.06 1.29
CA VAL A 9 -14.66 4.84 1.99
C VAL A 9 -14.04 5.16 3.34
N LYS A 10 -13.28 6.24 3.46
CA LYS A 10 -12.71 6.69 4.73
C LYS A 10 -13.80 7.07 5.74
N LYS A 11 -14.84 7.78 5.31
CA LYS A 11 -16.00 8.09 6.16
C LYS A 11 -16.71 6.80 6.61
N GLU A 12 -16.95 5.88 5.67
CA GLU A 12 -17.60 4.61 5.97
C GLU A 12 -16.81 3.77 6.98
N LEU A 13 -15.48 3.74 6.87
CA LEU A 13 -14.62 3.08 7.86
C LEU A 13 -14.71 3.72 9.25
N LEU A 14 -14.69 5.05 9.32
CA LEU A 14 -14.66 5.79 10.58
C LEU A 14 -15.94 5.61 11.41
N ILE A 15 -17.09 5.42 10.76
CA ILE A 15 -18.38 5.24 11.45
C ILE A 15 -18.59 3.82 12.00
N GLN A 16 -17.77 2.84 11.62
CA GLN A 16 -17.92 1.47 12.10
C GLN A 16 -17.65 1.38 13.61
N LYS A 17 -18.46 0.59 14.33
CA LYS A 17 -18.35 0.46 15.79
C LYS A 17 -17.25 -0.50 16.24
N ASP A 18 -16.94 -1.48 15.40
CA ASP A 18 -16.04 -2.58 15.74
C ASP A 18 -15.32 -3.12 14.49
N MET A 19 -14.48 -4.13 14.69
CA MET A 19 -13.71 -4.78 13.63
C MET A 19 -14.56 -5.55 12.63
N ASN A 20 -15.74 -6.03 13.03
CA ASN A 20 -16.65 -6.71 12.12
C ASN A 20 -17.19 -5.73 11.06
N GLY A 21 -17.58 -4.53 11.51
CA GLY A 21 -17.92 -3.43 10.61
C GLY A 21 -16.77 -3.06 9.67
N VAL A 22 -15.56 -2.89 10.22
CA VAL A 22 -14.34 -2.58 9.42
C VAL A 22 -14.07 -3.65 8.36
N SER A 23 -14.14 -4.93 8.74
CA SER A 23 -13.93 -6.07 7.83
C SER A 23 -14.95 -6.11 6.70
N LYS A 24 -16.22 -5.79 7.00
CA LYS A 24 -17.28 -5.67 5.98
C LYS A 24 -17.00 -4.55 4.98
N VAL A 25 -16.54 -3.39 5.45
CA VAL A 25 -16.16 -2.28 4.57
C VAL A 25 -15.00 -2.69 3.66
N TYR A 26 -13.98 -3.35 4.20
CA TYR A 26 -12.82 -3.84 3.44
C TYR A 26 -13.17 -4.86 2.37
N ARG A 27 -14.13 -5.76 2.67
CA ARG A 27 -14.60 -6.80 1.76
C ARG A 27 -15.65 -6.31 0.75
N ASN A 28 -16.17 -5.10 0.91
CA ASN A 28 -17.15 -4.53 0.00
C ASN A 28 -16.52 -4.38 -1.39
N TYR A 29 -17.15 -4.97 -2.40
CA TYR A 29 -16.67 -4.94 -3.78
C TYR A 29 -16.50 -3.52 -4.32
N GLU A 30 -17.41 -2.60 -3.97
CA GLU A 30 -17.37 -1.20 -4.42
C GLU A 30 -16.16 -0.45 -3.85
N TYR A 31 -15.75 -0.79 -2.63
CA TYR A 31 -14.66 -0.13 -1.90
C TYR A 31 -13.31 -0.82 -2.06
N SER A 32 -13.32 -2.09 -2.48
CA SER A 32 -12.12 -2.94 -2.61
C SER A 32 -11.01 -2.30 -3.46
N ARG A 33 -11.39 -1.55 -4.51
CA ARG A 33 -10.43 -0.85 -5.39
C ARG A 33 -9.63 0.23 -4.67
N TYR A 34 -10.22 0.90 -3.68
CA TYR A 34 -9.54 1.90 -2.88
C TYR A 34 -8.50 1.27 -1.93
N PHE A 35 -8.82 0.11 -1.36
CA PHE A 35 -7.90 -0.58 -0.44
C PHE A 35 -6.73 -1.27 -1.14
N HIS A 36 -6.85 -1.52 -2.44
CA HIS A 36 -5.97 -2.41 -3.18
C HIS A 36 -5.44 -1.81 -4.49
N ILE A 37 -5.23 -0.48 -4.56
CA ILE A 37 -4.82 0.23 -5.79
C ILE A 37 -3.54 -0.39 -6.35
N TYR A 38 -2.51 -0.50 -5.52
CA TYR A 38 -1.21 -0.99 -5.93
C TYR A 38 -1.16 -2.50 -6.06
N THR A 39 -1.91 -3.20 -5.22
CA THR A 39 -2.15 -4.64 -5.37
C THR A 39 -2.70 -4.96 -6.75
N TYR A 40 -3.71 -4.19 -7.22
CA TYR A 40 -4.24 -4.37 -8.57
C TYR A 40 -3.21 -3.99 -9.63
N LYS A 41 -2.48 -2.88 -9.48
CA LYS A 41 -1.45 -2.44 -10.43
C LYS A 41 -0.39 -3.51 -10.69
N TYR A 42 0.17 -4.12 -9.64
CA TYR A 42 1.31 -5.05 -9.75
C TYR A 42 0.91 -6.52 -9.85
N PHE A 43 -0.06 -6.98 -9.08
CA PHE A 43 -0.37 -8.40 -8.99
C PHE A 43 -1.55 -8.83 -9.87
N SER A 44 -2.39 -7.88 -10.33
CA SER A 44 -3.61 -8.21 -11.10
C SER A 44 -3.64 -7.68 -12.54
N LYS A 45 -3.20 -6.44 -12.79
CA LYS A 45 -3.34 -5.75 -14.09
C LYS A 45 -2.10 -5.83 -15.00
N ASN A 46 -0.88 -5.89 -14.45
CA ASN A 46 0.35 -6.04 -15.23
C ASN A 46 0.85 -7.49 -15.17
N PRO A 47 0.46 -8.37 -16.08
CA PRO A 47 0.68 -9.78 -15.92
C PRO A 47 1.92 -10.15 -16.74
N LYS A 48 3.11 -10.09 -16.14
CA LYS A 48 4.17 -11.03 -16.55
C LYS A 48 3.76 -12.38 -15.93
N LYS A 49 2.92 -13.10 -16.67
CA LYS A 49 1.61 -13.64 -16.26
C LYS A 49 1.58 -14.90 -15.36
N LYS A 50 2.70 -15.34 -14.78
CA LYS A 50 2.72 -16.50 -13.86
C LYS A 50 3.57 -16.28 -12.61
N ASP A 51 4.76 -15.71 -12.75
CA ASP A 51 5.69 -15.56 -11.63
C ASP A 51 5.09 -14.64 -10.55
N GLN A 52 4.55 -13.48 -10.95
CA GLN A 52 3.99 -12.51 -10.00
C GLN A 52 2.73 -12.99 -9.27
N LYS A 53 1.92 -13.86 -9.87
CA LYS A 53 0.74 -14.45 -9.19
C LYS A 53 1.16 -15.52 -8.17
N LEU A 54 2.24 -16.24 -8.48
CA LEU A 54 2.87 -17.15 -7.51
C LEU A 54 3.47 -16.33 -6.36
N ASP A 55 4.14 -15.21 -6.66
CA ASP A 55 4.73 -14.30 -5.67
C ASP A 55 3.68 -13.70 -4.75
N TYR A 56 2.52 -13.28 -5.27
CA TYR A 56 1.39 -12.84 -4.45
C TYR A 56 0.98 -13.91 -3.44
N ASN A 57 0.72 -15.13 -3.90
CA ASN A 57 0.23 -16.21 -3.04
C ASN A 57 1.29 -16.65 -2.03
N ASN A 58 2.56 -16.68 -2.44
CA ASN A 58 3.68 -16.99 -1.56
C ASN A 58 3.82 -15.93 -0.48
N TYR A 59 3.86 -14.66 -0.85
CA TYR A 59 3.90 -13.55 0.09
C TYR A 59 2.68 -13.53 1.02
N TYR A 60 1.48 -13.79 0.49
CA TYR A 60 0.26 -13.87 1.30
C TYR A 60 0.39 -14.95 2.40
N ARG A 61 1.02 -16.10 2.10
CA ARG A 61 1.25 -17.18 3.07
C ARG A 61 2.31 -16.84 4.12
N GLU A 62 3.29 -16.01 3.78
CA GLU A 62 4.39 -15.61 4.67
C GLU A 62 3.96 -14.65 5.78
N ILE A 63 2.93 -13.83 5.57
CA ILE A 63 2.42 -12.92 6.60
C ILE A 63 1.92 -13.73 7.79
N ARG A 64 2.52 -13.54 8.98
CA ARG A 64 2.17 -14.30 10.19
C ARG A 64 1.41 -13.49 11.23
N ASN A 65 1.66 -12.19 11.30
CA ASN A 65 1.05 -11.29 12.28
C ASN A 65 1.24 -9.84 11.82
N LYS A 66 0.84 -8.89 12.67
CA LYS A 66 0.90 -7.46 12.38
C LYS A 66 2.30 -6.86 12.24
N SER A 67 3.36 -7.50 12.74
CA SER A 67 4.73 -6.98 12.61
C SER A 67 5.21 -6.92 11.15
N ASN A 68 4.58 -7.70 10.26
CA ASN A 68 4.81 -7.58 8.82
C ASN A 68 4.47 -6.18 8.30
N ILE A 69 3.43 -5.54 8.83
CA ILE A 69 3.03 -4.17 8.46
C ILE A 69 4.13 -3.18 8.88
N ASP A 70 4.60 -3.26 10.12
CA ASP A 70 5.65 -2.37 10.64
C ASP A 70 6.95 -2.52 9.86
N THR A 71 7.31 -3.77 9.52
CA THR A 71 8.49 -4.08 8.71
C THR A 71 8.38 -3.45 7.32
N LEU A 72 7.22 -3.56 6.66
CA LEU A 72 6.99 -2.95 5.36
C LEU A 72 7.01 -1.41 5.43
N SER A 73 6.44 -0.84 6.49
CA SER A 73 6.48 0.61 6.73
C SER A 73 7.90 1.13 6.89
N ASN A 74 8.70 0.45 7.70
CA ASN A 74 10.11 0.79 7.87
C ASN A 74 10.89 0.60 6.57
N ASN A 75 10.70 -0.51 5.86
CA ASN A 75 11.34 -0.75 4.58
C ASN A 75 10.99 0.35 3.57
N PHE A 76 9.72 0.76 3.49
CA PHE A 76 9.31 1.88 2.66
C PHE A 76 10.08 3.15 3.01
N ASN A 77 10.10 3.53 4.30
CA ASN A 77 10.75 4.77 4.74
C ASN A 77 12.25 4.74 4.46
N THR A 78 12.93 3.62 4.72
CA THR A 78 14.35 3.45 4.41
C THR A 78 14.58 3.59 2.90
N THR A 79 13.84 2.86 2.07
CA THR A 79 13.97 2.91 0.61
C THR A 79 13.66 4.30 0.06
N TYR A 80 12.60 4.94 0.56
CA TYR A 80 12.21 6.30 0.19
C TYR A 80 13.32 7.31 0.50
N ASN A 81 13.85 7.28 1.72
CA ASN A 81 14.95 8.17 2.11
C ASN A 81 16.23 7.90 1.31
N THR A 82 16.54 6.64 1.02
CA THR A 82 17.66 6.29 0.13
C THR A 82 17.49 6.91 -1.25
N TYR A 83 16.31 6.80 -1.86
CA TYR A 83 16.07 7.39 -3.18
C TYR A 83 16.02 8.92 -3.16
N LEU A 84 15.52 9.52 -2.07
CA LEU A 84 15.56 10.96 -1.88
C LEU A 84 17.00 11.47 -1.78
N ASN A 85 17.89 10.77 -1.07
CA ASN A 85 19.29 11.16 -0.95
C ASN A 85 20.07 10.93 -2.26
N ILE A 86 19.73 9.91 -3.04
CA ILE A 86 20.31 9.70 -4.39
C ILE A 86 19.81 10.78 -5.38
N SER A 87 18.68 11.43 -5.11
CA SER A 87 18.15 12.50 -5.97
C SER A 87 18.99 13.77 -5.97
N GLU A 88 19.88 13.97 -4.98
CA GLU A 88 20.88 15.05 -5.02
C GLU A 88 21.90 14.87 -6.17
N ASP A 89 22.07 13.63 -6.66
CA ASP A 89 22.91 13.27 -7.81
C ASP A 89 22.09 13.01 -9.10
N ASP A 90 20.82 13.47 -9.14
CA ASP A 90 20.06 13.64 -10.39
C ASP A 90 19.74 12.32 -11.15
N LYS A 91 19.68 11.18 -10.44
CA LYS A 91 19.51 9.83 -11.03
C LYS A 91 18.29 9.06 -10.52
N LEU A 92 17.12 9.71 -10.43
CA LEU A 92 15.87 9.00 -10.13
C LEU A 92 15.34 8.29 -11.39
N TYR A 93 15.23 6.96 -11.33
CA TYR A 93 14.67 6.14 -12.41
C TYR A 93 13.23 5.70 -12.09
N ASP A 94 12.46 5.36 -13.14
CA ASP A 94 11.11 4.83 -12.97
C ASP A 94 11.11 3.51 -12.16
N SER A 95 12.20 2.74 -12.24
CA SER A 95 12.38 1.52 -11.43
C SER A 95 12.41 1.80 -9.92
N ASN A 96 12.94 2.94 -9.49
CA ASN A 96 12.94 3.33 -8.07
C ASN A 96 11.53 3.61 -7.56
N ILE A 97 10.70 4.24 -8.41
CA ILE A 97 9.29 4.45 -8.12
C ILE A 97 8.57 3.10 -8.07
N GLU A 98 8.84 2.19 -9.01
CA GLU A 98 8.24 0.86 -9.02
C GLU A 98 8.57 0.05 -7.76
N ASP A 99 9.80 0.15 -7.23
CA ASP A 99 10.19 -0.51 -5.99
C ASP A 99 9.36 -0.03 -4.79
N LEU A 100 9.17 1.29 -4.64
CA LEU A 100 8.33 1.87 -3.59
C LEU A 100 6.87 1.42 -3.73
N GLU A 101 6.36 1.44 -4.96
CA GLU A 101 4.99 1.05 -5.26
C GLU A 101 4.74 -0.46 -5.02
N MET A 102 5.75 -1.30 -5.22
CA MET A 102 5.71 -2.72 -4.87
C MET A 102 5.69 -2.95 -3.35
N ILE A 103 6.42 -2.15 -2.57
CA ILE A 103 6.34 -2.19 -1.10
C ILE A 103 4.92 -1.85 -0.65
N ILE A 104 4.30 -0.83 -1.25
CA ILE A 104 2.93 -0.46 -0.89
C ILE A 104 1.93 -1.56 -1.28
N ALA A 105 2.09 -2.21 -2.43
CA ALA A 105 1.26 -3.36 -2.80
C ALA A 105 1.34 -4.48 -1.75
N LYS A 106 2.55 -4.81 -1.27
CA LYS A 106 2.74 -5.79 -0.18
C LYS A 106 2.10 -5.32 1.12
N TYR A 107 2.19 -4.04 1.44
CA TYR A 107 1.56 -3.42 2.62
C TYR A 107 0.03 -3.59 2.59
N GLU A 108 -0.61 -3.26 1.47
CA GLU A 108 -2.07 -3.44 1.28
C GLU A 108 -2.51 -4.90 1.46
N ILE A 109 -1.73 -5.85 0.95
CA ILE A 109 -1.99 -7.30 1.11
C ILE A 109 -1.90 -7.70 2.58
N ALA A 110 -0.87 -7.23 3.29
CA ALA A 110 -0.68 -7.51 4.71
C ALA A 110 -1.85 -6.99 5.54
N VAL A 111 -2.24 -5.73 5.34
CA VAL A 111 -3.39 -5.11 6.01
C VAL A 111 -4.67 -5.90 5.73
N GLY A 112 -4.96 -6.19 4.46
CA GLY A 112 -6.15 -6.94 4.08
C GLY A 112 -6.22 -8.32 4.74
N LYS A 113 -5.11 -9.06 4.79
CA LYS A 113 -5.02 -10.35 5.47
C LYS A 113 -5.27 -10.24 6.97
N ILE A 114 -4.64 -9.28 7.63
CA ILE A 114 -4.76 -9.07 9.07
C ILE A 114 -6.20 -8.74 9.46
N ILE A 115 -6.85 -7.84 8.72
CA ILE A 115 -8.27 -7.52 8.92
C ILE A 115 -9.16 -8.75 8.68
N CYS A 116 -8.84 -9.57 7.68
CA CYS A 116 -9.64 -10.76 7.38
C CYS A 116 -9.52 -11.87 8.43
N LEU A 117 -8.38 -11.98 9.10
CA LEU A 117 -8.07 -13.06 10.04
C LEU A 117 -8.12 -12.63 11.52
N SER A 118 -8.29 -11.34 11.82
CA SER A 118 -8.20 -10.79 13.18
C SER A 118 -9.16 -11.46 14.16
N GLU A 119 -10.36 -11.81 13.71
CA GLU A 119 -11.39 -12.48 14.52
C GLU A 119 -11.20 -13.99 14.62
N GLN A 120 -10.39 -14.58 13.74
CA GLN A 120 -10.23 -16.03 13.62
C GLN A 120 -8.98 -16.52 14.35
N ILE A 121 -7.93 -15.71 14.38
CA ILE A 121 -6.61 -16.12 14.86
C ILE A 121 -6.01 -14.99 15.70
N LYS A 122 -5.69 -15.30 16.97
CA LYS A 122 -5.16 -14.34 17.96
C LYS A 122 -3.91 -13.58 17.48
N GLU A 123 -3.07 -14.22 16.67
CA GLU A 123 -1.83 -13.65 16.11
C GLU A 123 -2.10 -12.47 15.15
N TYR A 124 -3.29 -12.42 14.57
CA TYR A 124 -3.73 -11.36 13.64
C TYR A 124 -4.68 -10.39 14.31
N ASN A 125 -4.90 -10.50 15.62
CA ASN A 125 -5.80 -9.62 16.34
C ASN A 125 -5.35 -8.16 16.18
N CYS A 126 -6.26 -7.33 15.67
CA CYS A 126 -6.05 -5.90 15.46
C CYS A 126 -7.30 -5.15 15.88
N SER A 127 -7.10 -3.93 16.37
CA SER A 127 -8.19 -3.02 16.74
C SER A 127 -8.64 -2.20 15.53
N LYS A 128 -9.81 -1.55 15.65
CA LYS A 128 -10.25 -0.55 14.67
C LYS A 128 -9.23 0.58 14.54
N ASP A 129 -8.65 1.00 15.65
CA ASP A 129 -7.68 2.09 15.69
C ASP A 129 -6.37 1.69 14.97
N ASP A 130 -5.94 0.43 15.11
CA ASP A 130 -4.82 -0.13 14.36
C ASP A 130 -5.08 0.00 12.84
N VAL A 131 -6.29 -0.33 12.39
CA VAL A 131 -6.66 -0.22 10.97
C VAL A 131 -6.62 1.23 10.50
N ILE A 132 -7.14 2.17 11.29
CA ILE A 132 -7.09 3.60 10.96
C ILE A 132 -5.64 4.08 10.85
N GLU A 133 -4.77 3.63 11.75
CA GLU A 133 -3.34 3.93 11.69
C GLU A 133 -2.70 3.37 10.42
N TYR A 134 -3.00 2.12 10.06
CA TYR A 134 -2.51 1.52 8.82
C TYR A 134 -2.93 2.32 7.58
N MET A 135 -4.14 2.87 7.57
CA MET A 135 -4.60 3.74 6.48
C MET A 135 -3.83 5.05 6.41
N LYS A 136 -3.57 5.69 7.55
CA LYS A 136 -2.76 6.92 7.58
C LYS A 136 -1.34 6.67 7.06
N ILE A 137 -0.72 5.58 7.47
CA ILE A 137 0.62 5.19 7.00
C ILE A 137 0.61 4.99 5.48
N ARG A 138 -0.35 4.21 4.96
CA ARG A 138 -0.47 3.96 3.53
C ARG A 138 -0.70 5.25 2.72
N ASP A 139 -1.55 6.14 3.21
CA ASP A 139 -1.83 7.41 2.53
C ASP A 139 -0.56 8.27 2.45
N LEU A 140 0.22 8.34 3.53
CA LEU A 140 1.52 9.01 3.53
C LEU A 140 2.50 8.36 2.54
N MET A 141 2.50 7.03 2.41
CA MET A 141 3.32 6.34 1.40
C MET A 141 2.92 6.75 -0.03
N TYR A 142 1.62 6.89 -0.31
CA TYR A 142 1.14 7.37 -1.61
C TYR A 142 1.60 8.80 -1.90
N GLU A 143 1.45 9.69 -0.92
CA GLU A 143 1.90 11.09 -1.04
C GLU A 143 3.41 11.15 -1.32
N ASN A 144 4.21 10.36 -0.60
CA ASN A 144 5.65 10.26 -0.78
C ASN A 144 6.04 9.75 -2.17
N VAL A 145 5.41 8.67 -2.66
CA VAL A 145 5.64 8.17 -4.02
C VAL A 145 5.27 9.22 -5.06
N ASN A 146 4.14 9.90 -4.90
CA ASN A 146 3.73 10.96 -5.81
C ASN A 146 4.72 12.11 -5.80
N SER A 147 5.24 12.52 -4.64
CA SER A 147 6.28 13.55 -4.52
C SER A 147 7.54 13.19 -5.32
N ILE A 148 8.06 11.97 -5.17
CA ILE A 148 9.22 11.49 -5.96
C ILE A 148 8.89 11.48 -7.46
N LYS A 149 7.72 10.99 -7.87
CA LYS A 149 7.32 11.00 -9.29
C LYS A 149 7.35 12.40 -9.90
N HIS A 150 6.83 13.39 -9.19
CA HIS A 150 6.82 14.78 -9.67
C HIS A 150 8.25 15.29 -9.84
N LYS A 151 9.12 15.08 -8.85
CA LYS A 151 10.55 15.42 -8.94
C LYS A 151 11.23 14.75 -10.14
N THR A 152 10.98 13.45 -10.38
CA THR A 152 11.54 12.72 -11.52
C THR A 152 11.05 13.27 -12.87
N VAL A 153 9.79 13.68 -12.98
CA VAL A 153 9.23 14.28 -14.20
C VAL A 153 9.80 15.67 -14.45
N GLU A 154 9.88 16.51 -13.42
CA GLU A 154 10.48 17.86 -13.51
C GLU A 154 11.93 17.78 -13.93
N TYR A 155 12.71 16.87 -13.34
CA TYR A 155 14.09 16.62 -13.73
C TYR A 155 14.25 16.26 -15.22
N ARG A 156 13.45 15.32 -15.72
CA ARG A 156 13.48 14.94 -17.14
C ARG A 156 13.13 16.09 -18.08
N ARG A 157 12.28 17.02 -17.66
CA ARG A 157 11.96 18.23 -18.44
C ARG A 157 13.16 19.17 -18.51
N MET A 158 13.85 19.41 -17.38
CA MET A 158 15.04 20.27 -17.33
C MET A 158 16.23 19.72 -18.14
N MET A 159 16.33 18.40 -18.28
CA MET A 159 17.34 17.75 -19.13
C MET A 159 17.04 17.82 -20.64
N TRP A 160 15.80 18.13 -21.02
CA TRP A 160 15.37 18.22 -22.42
C TRP A 160 15.39 19.64 -22.97
N ASP A 161 15.41 20.65 -22.09
CA ASP A 161 15.62 22.07 -22.41
C ASP A 161 17.12 22.42 -22.47
#